data_AF-A0A1M6QL35-F1
#
_entry.id   AF-A0A1M6QL35-F1
#
_cell.length_a   1.000
_cell.length_b   1.000
_cell.length_c   1.000
_cell.angle_alpha   90.00
_cell.angle_beta   90.00
_cell.angle_gamma   90.00
#
_symmetry.space_group_name_H-M   'P 1'
#
loop_
_entity.id
_entity.type
_entity.pdbx_description
1 polymer ?
#
loop_
_entity_poly.entity_id
_entity_poly.type
_entity_poly.pdbx_seq_one_letter_code
_entity_poly.pdbx_strand_id
1 'polypeptide(L)'
;MKFVSDSDYQKLKARGFCPEALAEARQARNLTHRALELIPRIERAFAGITLGDGIGLCEARGIDNHEDEAQLAERRKHDIRDDWRKLTAETLNFYKGFSFLDRDGMIFHIPAFLICELRGELDCGKLHHEFTCPRCDYISLLSMEQRQCIRDFLLIIREDPEYQSVQYDIDSSLESYWQETTT
;
A
#
# COMPACT_ATOMS: atom_id res chain seq x y z
N MET A 1 -3.65 8.77 -1.95
CA MET A 1 -4.82 8.82 -2.86
C MET A 1 -5.99 9.44 -2.12
N LYS A 2 -6.66 10.43 -2.71
CA LYS A 2 -7.84 11.04 -2.09
C LYS A 2 -9.10 10.18 -2.28
N PHE A 3 -9.66 9.68 -1.18
CA PHE A 3 -10.94 8.96 -1.20
C PHE A 3 -12.13 9.92 -1.37
N VAL A 4 -12.97 9.69 -2.37
CA VAL A 4 -14.16 10.50 -2.65
C VAL A 4 -15.37 9.60 -2.86
N SER A 5 -16.32 9.67 -1.92
CA SER A 5 -17.56 8.89 -2.02
C SER A 5 -18.56 9.49 -3.01
N ASP A 6 -19.52 8.66 -3.45
CA ASP A 6 -20.69 9.11 -4.22
C ASP A 6 -21.43 10.27 -3.55
N SER A 7 -21.62 10.16 -2.24
CA SER A 7 -22.27 11.21 -1.45
C SER A 7 -21.48 12.52 -1.50
N ASP A 8 -20.15 12.47 -1.40
CA ASP A 8 -19.31 13.66 -1.43
C ASP A 8 -19.37 14.33 -2.80
N TYR A 9 -19.31 13.54 -3.88
CA TYR A 9 -19.48 14.04 -5.23
C TYR A 9 -20.85 14.72 -5.43
N GLN A 10 -21.94 14.10 -4.96
CA GLN A 10 -23.27 14.72 -5.07
C GLN A 10 -23.40 16.00 -4.25
N LYS A 11 -22.80 16.07 -3.05
CA LYS A 11 -22.76 17.29 -2.23
C LYS A 11 -22.03 18.42 -2.94
N LEU A 12 -20.89 18.14 -3.57
CA LEU A 12 -20.14 19.13 -4.36
C LEU A 12 -20.96 19.63 -5.55
N LYS A 13 -21.61 18.70 -6.28
CA LYS A 13 -22.49 19.05 -7.39
C LYS A 13 -23.67 19.93 -6.96
N ALA A 14 -24.33 19.59 -5.85
CA ALA A 14 -25.48 20.33 -5.33
C ALA A 14 -25.11 21.75 -4.85
N ARG A 15 -23.87 21.95 -4.40
CA ARG A 15 -23.37 23.26 -3.97
C ARG A 15 -22.97 24.19 -5.13
N GLY A 16 -23.04 23.72 -6.38
CA GLY A 16 -22.76 24.54 -7.55
C GLY A 16 -21.28 24.89 -7.73
N PHE A 17 -20.37 24.00 -7.33
CA PHE A 17 -18.93 24.16 -7.59
C PHE A 17 -18.65 24.29 -9.10
N CYS A 18 -17.53 24.95 -9.44
CA CYS A 18 -17.15 25.18 -10.84
C CYS A 18 -16.89 23.88 -11.61
N PRO A 19 -16.96 23.89 -12.96
CA PRO A 19 -16.78 22.70 -13.80
C PRO A 19 -15.45 21.96 -13.53
N GLU A 20 -14.38 22.69 -13.27
CA GLU A 20 -13.04 22.15 -13.01
C GLU A 20 -13.03 21.33 -11.71
N ALA A 21 -13.55 21.90 -10.62
CA ALA A 21 -13.66 21.20 -9.33
C ALA A 21 -14.57 19.96 -9.42
N LEU A 22 -15.62 20.01 -10.26
CA LEU A 22 -16.47 18.84 -10.52
C LEU A 22 -15.79 17.78 -11.39
N ALA A 23 -14.86 18.16 -12.27
CA ALA A 23 -14.06 17.23 -13.06
C ALA A 23 -13.05 16.49 -12.17
N GLU A 24 -12.32 17.22 -11.32
CA GLU A 24 -11.40 16.64 -10.33
C GLU A 24 -12.13 15.69 -9.37
N ALA A 25 -13.27 16.11 -8.81
CA ALA A 25 -14.05 15.27 -7.91
C ALA A 25 -14.59 14.01 -8.63
N ARG A 26 -14.90 14.10 -9.93
CA ARG A 26 -15.32 12.95 -10.73
C ARG A 26 -14.16 11.97 -10.95
N GLN A 27 -12.97 12.48 -11.27
CA GLN A 27 -11.78 11.64 -11.42
C GLN A 27 -11.45 10.92 -10.12
N ALA A 28 -11.38 11.64 -9.00
CA ALA A 28 -11.11 11.06 -7.69
C ALA A 28 -12.16 10.00 -7.28
N ARG A 29 -13.43 10.22 -7.60
CA ARG A 29 -14.51 9.24 -7.41
C ARG A 29 -14.30 7.98 -8.28
N ASN A 30 -13.91 8.14 -9.54
CA ASN A 30 -13.64 7.00 -10.42
C ASN A 30 -12.46 6.15 -9.91
N LEU A 31 -11.39 6.79 -9.43
CA LEU A 31 -10.27 6.10 -8.79
C LEU A 31 -10.71 5.38 -7.52
N THR A 32 -11.56 6.01 -6.71
CA THR A 32 -12.17 5.40 -5.52
C THR A 32 -12.96 4.14 -5.85
N HIS A 33 -13.74 4.13 -6.93
CA HIS A 33 -14.46 2.91 -7.35
C HIS A 33 -13.51 1.78 -7.74
N ARG A 34 -12.49 2.07 -8.55
CA ARG A 34 -11.47 1.07 -8.92
C ARG A 34 -10.72 0.53 -7.70
N ALA A 35 -10.42 1.40 -6.75
CA ALA A 35 -9.81 1.03 -5.47
C ALA A 35 -10.69 0.05 -4.70
N LEU A 36 -12.00 0.34 -4.56
CA LEU A 36 -12.96 -0.54 -3.90
C LEU A 36 -13.13 -1.90 -4.60
N GLU A 37 -12.99 -1.95 -5.92
CA GLU A 37 -12.99 -3.22 -6.69
C GLU A 37 -11.70 -4.03 -6.50
N LEU A 38 -10.55 -3.37 -6.28
CA LEU A 38 -9.26 -4.01 -6.09
C LEU A 38 -9.08 -4.59 -4.68
N ILE A 39 -9.59 -3.92 -3.64
CA ILE A 39 -9.47 -4.36 -2.23
C ILE A 39 -9.83 -5.85 -2.01
N PRO A 40 -11.00 -6.37 -2.43
CA PRO A 40 -11.34 -7.78 -2.21
C PRO A 40 -10.45 -8.75 -2.99
N ARG A 41 -9.80 -8.30 -4.07
CA ARG A 41 -8.80 -9.09 -4.80
C ARG A 41 -7.49 -9.17 -4.02
N ILE A 42 -7.05 -8.06 -3.43
CA ILE A 42 -5.89 -8.03 -2.51
C ILE A 42 -6.15 -8.96 -1.32
N GLU A 43 -7.31 -8.84 -0.67
CA GLU A 43 -7.66 -9.67 0.50
C GLU A 43 -7.58 -11.17 0.19
N ARG A 44 -8.00 -11.56 -1.02
CA ARG A 44 -7.96 -12.95 -1.48
C ARG A 44 -6.55 -13.41 -1.87
N ALA A 45 -5.82 -12.60 -2.64
CA ALA A 45 -4.48 -12.93 -3.12
C ALA A 45 -3.45 -13.07 -1.98
N PHE A 46 -3.67 -12.34 -0.88
CA PHE A 46 -2.81 -12.38 0.30
C PHE A 46 -3.45 -13.16 1.47
N ALA A 47 -4.53 -13.92 1.24
CA ALA A 47 -5.19 -14.68 2.29
C ALA A 47 -4.26 -15.75 2.89
N GLY A 48 -4.19 -15.79 4.22
CA GLY A 48 -3.44 -16.82 4.95
C GLY A 48 -1.93 -16.58 5.06
N ILE A 49 -1.43 -15.44 4.57
CA ILE A 49 -0.03 -15.05 4.82
C ILE A 49 0.15 -14.73 6.30
N THR A 50 1.16 -15.35 6.89
CA THR A 50 1.64 -15.08 8.25
C THR A 50 3.03 -14.48 8.19
N LEU A 51 3.42 -13.69 9.18
CA LEU A 51 4.75 -13.11 9.27
C LEU A 51 5.84 -14.18 9.46
N GLY A 52 5.49 -15.33 10.06
CA GLY A 52 6.44 -16.42 10.31
C GLY A 52 7.56 -15.95 11.23
N ASP A 53 8.81 -16.00 10.75
CA ASP A 53 9.99 -15.47 11.44
C ASP A 53 10.44 -14.08 10.95
N GLY A 54 9.72 -13.51 9.98
CA GLY A 54 10.02 -12.20 9.43
C GLY A 54 9.97 -11.07 10.45
N ILE A 55 10.61 -9.96 10.09
CA ILE A 55 10.68 -8.75 10.90
C ILE A 55 9.32 -8.05 10.86
N GLY A 56 8.73 -7.80 12.03
CA GLY A 56 7.48 -7.06 12.16
C GLY A 56 7.68 -5.55 12.31
N LEU A 57 6.60 -4.77 12.29
CA LEU A 57 6.68 -3.30 12.41
C LEU A 57 7.24 -2.82 13.75
N CYS A 58 6.95 -3.51 14.86
CA CYS A 58 7.50 -3.19 16.17
C CYS A 58 9.00 -3.45 16.21
N GLU A 59 9.44 -4.62 15.73
CA GLU A 59 10.85 -5.00 15.63
C GLU A 59 11.61 -4.04 14.70
N ALA A 60 11.06 -3.75 13.51
CA ALA A 60 11.64 -2.81 12.53
C ALA A 60 11.88 -1.42 13.12
N ARG A 61 10.96 -0.91 13.94
CA ARG A 61 11.14 0.38 14.64
C ARG A 61 12.23 0.31 15.71
N GLY A 62 12.37 -0.82 16.39
CA GLY A 62 13.47 -1.04 17.33
C GLY A 62 14.82 -0.96 16.60
N ILE A 63 14.91 -1.56 15.41
CA ILE A 63 16.12 -1.51 14.56
C ILE A 63 16.43 -0.06 14.16
N ASP A 64 15.42 0.70 13.72
CA ASP A 64 15.57 2.14 13.38
C ASP A 64 16.08 2.97 14.57
N ASN A 65 15.65 2.63 15.78
CA ASN A 65 16.11 3.27 17.02
C ASN A 65 17.47 2.77 17.53
N HIS A 66 18.14 1.86 16.80
CA HIS A 66 19.37 1.20 17.23
C HIS A 66 19.25 0.50 18.59
N GLU A 67 18.09 -0.11 18.88
CA GLU A 67 17.87 -0.91 20.09
C GLU A 67 18.74 -2.19 20.09
N ASP A 68 19.08 -2.69 21.28
CA ASP A 68 19.89 -3.92 21.43
C ASP A 68 19.07 -5.21 21.21
N GLU A 69 19.75 -6.36 21.14
CA GLU A 69 19.09 -7.66 20.87
C GLU A 69 17.99 -8.01 21.88
N ALA A 70 18.15 -7.66 23.15
CA ALA A 70 17.16 -7.95 24.18
C ALA A 70 15.91 -7.08 24.01
N GLN A 71 16.11 -5.81 23.67
CA GLN A 71 15.03 -4.89 23.32
C GLN A 71 14.30 -5.32 22.04
N LEU A 72 15.02 -5.72 20.99
CA LEU A 72 14.42 -6.23 19.75
C LEU A 72 13.60 -7.51 20.00
N ALA A 73 14.12 -8.44 20.81
CA ALA A 73 13.39 -9.64 21.20
C ALA A 73 12.10 -9.31 21.97
N GLU A 74 12.08 -8.25 22.77
CA GLU A 74 10.87 -7.76 23.42
C GLU A 74 9.90 -7.12 22.41
N ARG A 75 10.39 -6.25 21.51
CA ARG A 75 9.58 -5.64 20.44
C ARG A 75 8.86 -6.69 19.60
N ARG A 76 9.57 -7.75 19.22
CA ARG A 76 9.05 -8.87 18.41
C ARG A 76 7.82 -9.55 19.02
N LYS A 77 7.65 -9.52 20.35
CA LYS A 77 6.48 -10.08 21.05
C LYS A 77 5.21 -9.26 20.83
N HIS A 78 5.35 -7.98 20.48
CA HIS A 78 4.23 -7.06 20.22
C HIS A 78 3.86 -7.00 18.74
N ASP A 79 4.57 -7.73 17.88
CA ASP A 79 4.22 -7.80 16.47
C ASP A 79 2.98 -8.67 16.22
N ILE A 80 2.11 -8.18 15.34
CA ILE A 80 1.04 -9.00 14.77
C ILE A 80 1.71 -9.96 13.78
N ARG A 81 1.56 -11.27 14.02
CA ARG A 81 2.23 -12.30 13.20
C ARG A 81 1.28 -13.19 12.41
N ASP A 82 0.06 -13.41 12.89
CA ASP A 82 -0.81 -14.47 12.35
C ASP A 82 -1.80 -14.00 11.29
N ASP A 83 -2.18 -12.72 11.32
CA ASP A 83 -3.16 -12.17 10.39
C ASP A 83 -2.90 -10.69 10.16
N TRP A 84 -2.40 -10.36 8.97
CA TRP A 84 -2.11 -8.98 8.56
C TRP A 84 -3.34 -8.08 8.58
N ARG A 85 -4.57 -8.64 8.51
CA ARG A 85 -5.82 -7.85 8.56
C ARG A 85 -6.05 -7.16 9.89
N LYS A 86 -5.34 -7.58 10.95
CA LYS A 86 -5.36 -6.92 12.26
C LYS A 86 -4.58 -5.60 12.27
N LEU A 87 -3.76 -5.33 11.24
CA LEU A 87 -3.04 -4.08 11.09
C LEU A 87 -4.03 -2.97 10.71
N THR A 88 -4.08 -1.92 11.53
CA THR A 88 -4.93 -0.75 11.29
C THR A 88 -4.13 0.37 10.62
N ALA A 89 -4.80 1.31 9.96
CA ALA A 89 -4.16 2.50 9.42
C ALA A 89 -3.36 3.28 10.49
N GLU A 90 -3.87 3.36 11.72
CA GLU A 90 -3.17 3.96 12.86
C GLU A 90 -1.84 3.24 13.14
N THR A 91 -1.86 1.91 13.19
CA THR A 91 -0.65 1.09 13.34
C THR A 91 0.34 1.36 12.22
N LEU A 92 -0.11 1.30 10.96
CA LEU A 92 0.75 1.51 9.80
C LEU A 92 1.37 2.92 9.77
N ASN A 93 0.57 3.95 10.06
CA ASN A 93 1.01 5.34 10.14
C ASN A 93 1.94 5.61 11.32
N PHE A 94 1.79 4.89 12.44
CA PHE A 94 2.67 5.05 13.59
C PHE A 94 4.07 4.50 13.31
N TYR A 95 4.16 3.30 12.73
CA TYR A 95 5.44 2.62 12.56
C TYR A 95 6.22 3.07 11.31
N LYS A 96 5.55 3.33 10.17
CA LYS A 96 6.18 3.75 8.89
C LYS A 96 7.41 2.91 8.45
N GLY A 97 7.56 1.69 9.00
CA GLY A 97 8.84 1.00 9.16
C GLY A 97 9.31 0.14 7.98
N PHE A 98 8.94 0.48 6.74
CA PHE A 98 9.30 -0.34 5.57
C PHE A 98 10.80 -0.60 5.44
N SER A 99 11.65 0.30 5.94
CA SER A 99 13.11 0.23 5.74
C SER A 99 13.85 -0.87 6.44
N PHE A 100 13.25 -1.49 7.43
CA PHE A 100 13.90 -2.54 8.21
C PHE A 100 13.15 -3.86 8.15
N LEU A 101 12.11 -3.95 7.31
CA LEU A 101 11.47 -5.22 7.03
C LEU A 101 12.40 -6.09 6.16
N ASP A 102 12.47 -7.37 6.48
CA ASP A 102 13.04 -8.37 5.60
C ASP A 102 12.01 -8.80 4.54
N ARG A 103 12.38 -9.72 3.64
CA ARG A 103 11.49 -10.15 2.55
C ARG A 103 10.16 -10.73 3.05
N ASP A 104 10.16 -11.47 4.16
CA ASP A 104 8.97 -12.09 4.72
C ASP A 104 8.09 -11.04 5.42
N GLY A 105 8.72 -10.11 6.15
CA GLY A 105 8.11 -8.89 6.67
C GLY A 105 7.44 -8.08 5.57
N MET A 106 8.12 -7.85 4.44
CA MET A 106 7.53 -7.12 3.31
C MET A 106 6.25 -7.78 2.81
N ILE A 107 6.30 -9.09 2.51
CA ILE A 107 5.15 -9.83 1.97
C ILE A 107 3.95 -9.80 2.94
N PHE A 108 4.21 -9.92 4.24
CA PHE A 108 3.15 -9.89 5.26
C PHE A 108 2.46 -8.52 5.35
N HIS A 109 3.20 -7.41 5.25
CA HIS A 109 2.65 -6.07 5.48
C HIS A 109 2.08 -5.41 4.21
N ILE A 110 2.57 -5.76 3.01
CA ILE A 110 2.09 -5.22 1.72
C ILE A 110 0.56 -5.11 1.61
N PRO A 111 -0.24 -6.16 1.85
CA PRO A 111 -1.68 -6.09 1.62
C PRO A 111 -2.38 -5.05 2.52
N ALA A 112 -1.96 -4.92 3.78
CA ALA A 112 -2.52 -3.92 4.70
C ALA A 112 -2.21 -2.50 4.21
N PHE A 113 -0.97 -2.26 3.79
CA PHE A 113 -0.57 -0.96 3.25
C PHE A 113 -1.28 -0.60 1.94
N LEU A 114 -1.40 -1.55 1.00
CA LEU A 114 -2.14 -1.34 -0.25
C LEU A 114 -3.59 -0.94 0.04
N ILE A 115 -4.26 -1.67 0.93
CA ILE A 115 -5.68 -1.41 1.26
C ILE A 115 -5.84 -0.06 1.95
N CYS A 116 -5.00 0.29 2.94
CA CYS A 116 -5.09 1.58 3.61
C CYS A 116 -4.78 2.75 2.67
N GLU A 117 -3.81 2.62 1.75
CA GLU A 117 -3.54 3.64 0.72
C GLU A 117 -4.73 3.81 -0.23
N LEU A 118 -5.32 2.70 -0.70
CA LEU A 118 -6.53 2.68 -1.54
C LEU A 118 -7.77 3.25 -0.84
N ARG A 119 -7.79 3.26 0.49
CA ARG A 119 -8.85 3.92 1.28
C ARG A 119 -8.52 5.37 1.62
N GLY A 120 -7.32 5.86 1.29
CA GLY A 120 -6.85 7.20 1.66
C GLY A 120 -6.64 7.36 3.17
N GLU A 121 -6.30 6.27 3.88
CA GLU A 121 -6.14 6.23 5.33
C GLU A 121 -4.68 6.42 5.78
N LEU A 122 -3.72 6.41 4.85
CA LEU A 122 -2.31 6.60 5.16
C LEU A 122 -1.89 8.07 5.13
N ASP A 123 -1.12 8.48 6.13
CA ASP A 123 -0.59 9.85 6.24
C ASP A 123 0.62 10.07 5.33
N CYS A 124 1.30 8.98 4.93
CA CYS A 124 2.49 9.03 4.11
C CYS A 124 2.21 8.49 2.71
N GLY A 125 2.05 9.38 1.73
CA GLY A 125 1.95 9.04 0.30
C GLY A 125 3.23 8.45 -0.32
N LYS A 126 4.06 7.76 0.48
CA LYS A 126 5.38 7.23 0.12
C LYS A 126 5.39 5.74 -0.17
N LEU A 127 4.25 5.06 -0.08
CA LEU A 127 4.15 3.63 -0.33
C LEU A 127 4.66 3.25 -1.73
N HIS A 128 4.47 4.14 -2.72
CA HIS A 128 4.91 3.94 -4.10
C HIS A 128 6.41 3.63 -4.22
N HIS A 129 7.28 4.21 -3.38
CA HIS A 129 8.74 3.99 -3.48
C HIS A 129 9.13 2.52 -3.31
N GLU A 130 8.43 1.76 -2.45
CA GLU A 130 8.74 0.34 -2.21
C GLU A 130 8.40 -0.55 -3.41
N PHE A 131 7.54 -0.04 -4.31
CA PHE A 131 7.12 -0.74 -5.52
C PHE A 131 7.83 -0.21 -6.76
N THR A 132 8.24 1.06 -6.79
CA THR A 132 8.99 1.61 -7.92
C THR A 132 10.48 1.32 -7.84
N CYS A 133 11.03 1.17 -6.63
CA CYS A 133 12.42 0.83 -6.37
C CYS A 133 12.51 -0.21 -5.23
N PRO A 134 12.15 -1.48 -5.51
CA PRO A 134 12.12 -2.53 -4.50
C PRO A 134 13.51 -2.81 -3.92
N ARG A 135 13.62 -2.76 -2.58
CA ARG A 135 14.91 -2.79 -1.87
C ARG A 135 15.40 -4.19 -1.53
N CYS A 136 14.51 -5.17 -1.54
CA CYS A 136 14.84 -6.59 -1.37
C CYS A 136 14.10 -7.44 -2.40
N ASP A 137 14.50 -8.69 -2.54
CA ASP A 137 14.05 -9.61 -3.59
C ASP A 137 12.66 -10.23 -3.35
N TYR A 138 11.83 -9.62 -2.47
CA TYR A 138 10.49 -10.11 -2.12
C TYR A 138 9.59 -10.32 -3.33
N ILE A 139 9.81 -9.57 -4.41
CA ILE A 139 9.08 -9.67 -5.69
C ILE A 139 9.11 -11.09 -6.26
N SER A 140 10.22 -11.81 -6.08
CA SER A 140 10.39 -13.19 -6.56
C SER A 140 9.56 -14.22 -5.78
N LEU A 141 9.12 -13.86 -4.58
CA LEU A 141 8.34 -14.71 -3.68
C LEU A 141 6.82 -14.51 -3.85
N LEU A 142 6.41 -13.43 -4.52
CA LEU A 142 5.00 -13.14 -4.74
C LEU A 142 4.39 -14.06 -5.80
N SER A 143 3.18 -14.53 -5.55
CA SER A 143 2.38 -15.25 -6.55
C SER A 143 2.02 -14.32 -7.72
N MET A 144 1.60 -14.90 -8.85
CA MET A 144 1.12 -14.12 -9.99
C MET A 144 -0.06 -13.22 -9.60
N GLU A 145 -1.00 -13.71 -8.80
CA GLU A 145 -2.15 -12.91 -8.34
C GLU A 145 -1.73 -11.76 -7.43
N GLN A 146 -0.75 -11.97 -6.55
CA GLN A 146 -0.22 -10.93 -5.66
C GLN A 146 0.49 -9.83 -6.46
N ARG A 147 1.31 -10.22 -7.44
CA ARG A 147 1.97 -9.30 -8.36
C ARG A 147 0.97 -8.48 -9.17
N GLN A 148 -0.09 -9.12 -9.67
CA GLN A 148 -1.16 -8.42 -10.40
C GLN A 148 -1.89 -7.41 -9.50
N CYS A 149 -2.11 -7.72 -8.22
CA CYS A 149 -2.72 -6.76 -7.30
C CYS A 149 -1.85 -5.51 -7.10
N ILE A 150 -0.53 -5.68 -6.98
CA ILE A 150 0.41 -4.55 -6.88
C ILE A 150 0.45 -3.76 -8.19
N ARG A 151 0.46 -4.43 -9.34
CA ARG A 151 0.38 -3.78 -10.65
C ARG A 151 -0.89 -2.94 -10.80
N ASP A 152 -2.05 -3.51 -10.45
CA ASP A 152 -3.33 -2.81 -10.53
C ASP A 152 -3.39 -1.61 -9.58
N PHE A 153 -2.79 -1.74 -8.39
CA PHE A 153 -2.61 -0.62 -7.48
C PHE A 153 -1.77 0.50 -8.11
N LEU A 154 -0.61 0.18 -8.69
CA LEU A 154 0.25 1.14 -9.37
C LEU A 154 -0.48 1.84 -10.51
N LEU A 155 -1.28 1.11 -11.30
CA LEU A 155 -2.11 1.69 -12.37
C LEU A 155 -3.20 2.64 -11.85
N ILE A 156 -3.74 2.42 -10.64
CA ILE A 156 -4.69 3.34 -10.02
C ILE A 156 -3.97 4.61 -9.58
N ILE A 157 -2.88 4.49 -8.80
CA ILE A 157 -2.19 5.67 -8.26
C ILE A 157 -1.49 6.48 -9.36
N ARG A 158 -1.08 5.85 -10.48
CA ARG A 158 -0.54 6.54 -11.66
C ARG A 158 -1.47 7.64 -12.19
N GLU A 159 -2.77 7.39 -12.15
CA GLU A 159 -3.81 8.31 -12.63
C GLU A 159 -4.25 9.33 -11.56
N ASP A 160 -3.74 9.23 -10.34
CA ASP A 160 -4.02 10.18 -9.27
C ASP A 160 -3.08 11.40 -9.40
N PRO A 161 -3.63 12.65 -9.46
CA PRO A 161 -2.83 13.87 -9.46
C PRO A 161 -1.82 13.98 -8.30
N GLU A 162 -2.06 13.36 -7.14
CA GLU A 162 -1.11 13.34 -6.01
C GLU A 162 0.24 12.69 -6.37
N TYR A 163 0.25 11.81 -7.37
CA TYR A 163 1.42 11.04 -7.81
C TYR A 163 2.05 11.57 -9.11
N GLN A 164 1.61 12.74 -9.60
CA GLN A 164 2.10 13.31 -10.86
C GLN A 164 3.63 13.46 -10.90
N SER A 165 4.26 13.81 -9.77
CA SER A 165 5.71 13.99 -9.67
C SER A 165 6.52 12.70 -9.77
N VAL A 166 5.89 11.53 -9.60
CA VAL A 166 6.53 10.21 -9.58
C VAL A 166 6.01 9.27 -10.67
N GLN A 167 5.24 9.79 -11.64
CA GLN A 167 4.70 9.00 -12.74
C GLN A 167 5.77 8.26 -13.55
N TYR A 168 6.93 8.90 -13.76
CA TYR A 168 8.04 8.26 -14.47
C TYR A 168 8.53 7.00 -13.75
N ASP A 169 8.67 7.06 -12.42
CA ASP A 169 9.11 5.92 -11.62
C ASP A 169 8.05 4.81 -11.61
N ILE A 170 6.77 5.18 -11.57
CA ILE A 170 5.65 4.23 -11.68
C ILE A 170 5.69 3.53 -13.03
N ASP A 171 5.80 4.28 -14.13
CA ASP A 171 5.82 3.74 -15.50
C ASP A 171 7.01 2.81 -15.72
N SER A 172 8.21 3.24 -15.31
CA SER A 172 9.42 2.41 -15.35
C SER A 172 9.26 1.10 -14.57
N SER A 173 8.64 1.16 -13.38
CA SER A 173 8.40 -0.04 -12.56
C SER A 173 7.39 -1.00 -13.19
N LEU A 174 6.35 -0.47 -13.84
CA LEU A 174 5.33 -1.24 -14.55
C LEU A 174 5.90 -1.98 -15.77
N GLU A 175 6.92 -1.40 -16.41
CA GLU A 175 7.63 -1.98 -17.55
C GLU A 175 8.76 -2.94 -17.16
N SER A 176 9.21 -2.92 -15.90
CA SER A 176 10.32 -3.74 -15.40
C SER A 176 9.84 -4.82 -14.42
N TYR A 177 9.58 -4.42 -13.17
CA TYR A 177 9.28 -5.34 -12.08
C TYR A 177 7.88 -5.94 -12.16
N TRP A 178 6.92 -5.18 -12.68
CA TRP A 178 5.48 -5.50 -12.58
C TRP A 178 4.83 -5.83 -13.92
N GLN A 179 5.54 -6.45 -14.85
CA GLN A 179 5.02 -6.85 -16.17
C GLN A 179 3.83 -7.86 -16.06
N GLU A 180 2.94 -7.85 -17.05
CA GLU A 180 1.72 -8.69 -17.09
C GLU A 180 1.99 -10.19 -17.21
N THR A 181 3.17 -10.57 -17.70
CA THR A 181 3.60 -11.96 -17.86
C THR A 181 5.12 -12.02 -17.92
N THR A 182 5.74 -12.71 -16.96
CA THR A 182 7.02 -13.38 -17.25
C THR A 182 6.67 -14.62 -18.06
N THR A 183 7.15 -14.67 -19.30
CA THR A 183 7.14 -15.86 -20.15
C THR A 183 7.78 -17.05 -19.44
#